data_AF-A0A1Z4JJS1-F1
#
_entry.id   AF-A0A1Z4JJS1-F1
#
_cell.length_a   1.000
_cell.length_b   1.000
_cell.length_c   1.000
_cell.angle_alpha   90.00
_cell.angle_beta   90.00
_cell.angle_gamma   90.00
#
_symmetry.space_group_name_H-M   'P 1'
#
loop_
_entity.id
_entity.type
_entity.pdbx_description
1 polymer ?
#
loop_
_entity_poly.entity_id
_entity_poly.type
_entity_poly.pdbx_seq_one_letter_code
_entity_poly.pdbx_strand_id
1 'polypeptide(L)'
;MKPSVVLFAISTIVLATPVYAQNCKLTQAVYRDGNGKGFELVFRPPTSRSVTVYATAVLRSKSQDELYRFNLSQSQGYGSTSLADTRATSENWQDNSFIINFFDSNLKSASMLLGRESIVPKYAFINGLGSRDYYNRRQSISESNPLIGDTMWVFNRCQSR
;
A
#
# COMPACT_ATOMS: atom_id res chain seq x y z
N MET A 1 61.34 16.50 16.71
CA MET A 1 60.49 15.49 16.04
C MET A 1 59.18 15.41 16.81
N LYS A 2 58.04 15.76 16.20
CA LYS A 2 56.71 15.74 16.83
C LYS A 2 55.94 14.49 16.34
N PRO A 3 55.29 13.71 17.20
CA PRO A 3 54.46 12.60 16.75
C PRO A 3 53.08 13.13 16.35
N SER A 4 52.65 12.78 15.14
CA SER A 4 51.28 12.96 14.66
C SER A 4 50.42 11.80 15.16
N VAL A 5 49.38 12.11 15.93
CA VAL A 5 48.37 11.14 16.36
C VAL A 5 47.28 11.09 15.29
N VAL A 6 47.11 9.95 14.63
CA VAL A 6 46.02 9.69 13.68
C VAL A 6 44.84 9.15 14.46
N LEU A 7 43.77 9.94 14.61
CA LEU A 7 42.49 9.47 15.11
C LEU A 7 41.75 8.73 13.99
N PHE A 8 41.55 7.43 14.16
CA PHE A 8 40.61 6.66 13.34
C PHE A 8 39.20 6.83 13.91
N ALA A 9 38.35 7.56 13.19
CA ALA A 9 36.92 7.62 13.48
C ALA A 9 36.27 6.30 13.07
N ILE A 10 35.80 5.53 14.05
CA ILE A 10 35.04 4.30 13.83
C ILE A 10 33.60 4.72 13.49
N SER A 11 33.28 4.76 12.19
CA SER A 11 31.89 4.90 11.72
C SER A 11 31.11 3.64 12.08
N THR A 12 30.29 3.71 13.14
CA THR A 12 29.26 2.71 13.43
C THR A 12 28.22 2.71 12.33
N ILE A 13 28.29 1.70 11.45
CA ILE A 13 27.22 1.37 10.52
C ILE A 13 26.09 0.77 11.36
N VAL A 14 25.06 1.57 11.63
CA VAL A 14 23.81 1.08 12.22
C VAL A 14 23.10 0.25 11.15
N LEU A 15 23.34 -1.07 11.18
CA LEU A 15 22.55 -2.04 10.45
C LEU A 15 21.14 -2.04 11.05
N ALA A 16 20.24 -1.27 10.43
CA ALA A 16 18.81 -1.37 10.69
C ALA A 16 18.39 -2.79 10.29
N THR A 17 18.25 -3.68 11.27
CA THR A 17 17.65 -4.99 11.06
C THR A 17 16.24 -4.77 10.54
N PRO A 18 15.88 -5.27 9.34
CA PRO A 18 14.49 -5.24 8.91
C PRO A 18 13.73 -6.08 9.93
N VAL A 19 12.90 -5.43 10.74
CA VAL A 19 11.94 -6.12 11.60
C VAL A 19 11.00 -6.86 10.65
N TYR A 20 11.32 -8.13 10.42
CA TYR A 20 10.47 -9.01 9.65
C TYR A 20 9.11 -9.03 10.36
N ALA A 21 8.10 -8.68 9.58
CA ALA A 21 6.72 -8.45 9.96
C ALA A 21 5.99 -9.75 10.37
N GLN A 22 6.57 -10.54 11.28
CA GLN A 22 6.05 -11.85 11.69
C GLN A 22 4.67 -11.79 12.36
N ASN A 23 4.14 -10.60 12.70
CA ASN A 23 2.81 -10.43 13.31
C ASN A 23 1.96 -9.33 12.68
N CYS A 24 2.28 -8.87 11.46
CA CYS A 24 1.47 -7.87 10.80
C CYS A 24 0.24 -8.51 10.19
N LYS A 25 -0.95 -8.01 10.53
CA LYS A 25 -2.17 -8.32 9.76
C LYS A 25 -2.34 -7.32 8.63
N LEU A 26 -3.03 -7.72 7.56
CA LEU A 26 -3.32 -6.82 6.44
C LEU A 26 -4.03 -5.56 6.93
N THR A 27 -4.97 -5.67 7.88
CA THR A 27 -5.69 -4.54 8.50
C THR A 27 -4.81 -3.57 9.32
N GLN A 28 -3.50 -3.80 9.38
CA GLN A 28 -2.52 -2.91 10.02
C GLN A 28 -1.38 -2.57 9.05
N ALA A 29 -1.42 -3.04 7.80
CA ALA A 29 -0.32 -2.91 6.87
C ALA A 29 -0.30 -1.52 6.22
N VAL A 30 0.90 -0.96 6.09
CA VAL A 30 1.17 0.23 5.29
C VAL A 30 2.11 -0.15 4.16
N TYR A 31 1.66 0.08 2.94
CA TYR A 31 2.46 -0.06 1.74
C TYR A 31 2.90 1.32 1.24
N ARG A 32 4.07 1.36 0.58
CA ARG A 32 4.54 2.53 -0.17
C ARG A 32 4.59 2.23 -1.65
N ASP A 33 4.48 3.27 -2.44
CA ASP A 33 4.68 3.19 -3.87
C ASP A 33 6.15 2.87 -4.22
N GLY A 34 6.34 1.86 -5.06
CA GLY A 34 7.67 1.37 -5.45
C GLY A 34 8.44 2.33 -6.36
N ASN A 35 7.75 3.32 -6.93
CA ASN A 35 8.34 4.39 -7.73
C ASN A 35 8.76 5.63 -6.91
N GLY A 36 8.56 5.63 -5.58
CA GLY A 36 9.16 6.61 -4.67
C GLY A 36 8.58 8.03 -4.73
N LYS A 37 7.39 8.21 -5.30
CA LYS A 37 6.64 9.47 -5.33
C LYS A 37 6.01 9.83 -3.97
N GLY A 38 6.04 8.93 -3.00
CA GLY A 38 5.67 9.22 -1.62
C GLY A 38 4.18 9.03 -1.33
N PHE A 39 3.55 8.10 -2.02
CA PHE A 39 2.20 7.64 -1.70
C PHE A 39 2.23 6.53 -0.65
N GLU A 40 1.22 6.49 0.20
CA GLU A 40 1.02 5.38 1.13
C GLU A 40 -0.36 4.78 0.93
N LEU A 41 -0.40 3.46 0.79
CA LEU A 41 -1.63 2.66 0.83
C LEU A 41 -1.75 2.04 2.22
N VAL A 42 -2.71 2.54 2.98
CA VAL A 42 -2.86 2.30 4.41
C VAL A 42 -4.08 1.43 4.65
N PHE A 43 -3.86 0.18 5.02
CA PHE A 43 -4.94 -0.74 5.37
C PHE A 43 -5.32 -0.59 6.84
N ARG A 44 -6.63 -0.75 7.10
CA ARG A 44 -7.28 -0.59 8.41
C ARG A 44 -8.35 -1.68 8.59
N PRO A 45 -8.80 -1.94 9.82
CA PRO A 45 -10.00 -2.76 10.05
C PRO A 45 -11.19 -2.24 9.24
N PRO A 46 -12.09 -3.14 8.79
CA PRO A 46 -13.25 -2.73 8.00
C PRO A 46 -14.16 -1.84 8.83
N THR A 47 -14.69 -0.78 8.21
CA THR A 47 -15.67 0.11 8.86
C THR A 47 -17.09 -0.47 8.84
N SER A 48 -17.39 -1.33 7.86
CA SER A 48 -18.66 -2.05 7.73
C SER A 48 -18.60 -3.39 8.44
N ARG A 49 -19.74 -3.84 8.99
CA ARG A 49 -19.90 -5.20 9.52
C ARG A 49 -20.19 -6.24 8.42
N SER A 50 -20.15 -5.84 7.14
CA SER A 50 -20.35 -6.76 6.02
C SER A 50 -19.30 -7.86 6.05
N VAL A 51 -19.75 -9.12 6.00
CA VAL A 51 -18.89 -10.30 5.95
C VAL A 51 -18.05 -10.38 4.68
N THR A 52 -18.39 -9.58 3.66
CA THR A 52 -17.65 -9.51 2.39
C THR A 52 -16.55 -8.45 2.38
N VAL A 53 -16.50 -7.57 3.39
CA VAL A 53 -15.50 -6.50 3.50
C VAL A 53 -14.50 -6.85 4.59
N TYR A 54 -13.26 -7.11 4.19
CA TYR A 54 -12.22 -7.62 5.09
C TYR A 54 -11.33 -6.52 5.66
N ALA A 55 -11.16 -5.43 4.91
CA ALA A 55 -10.37 -4.28 5.32
C ALA A 55 -10.88 -3.02 4.64
N THR A 56 -10.52 -1.86 5.18
CA THR A 56 -10.59 -0.59 4.46
C THR A 56 -9.17 -0.19 4.11
N ALA A 57 -8.95 0.33 2.90
CA ALA A 57 -7.67 0.91 2.50
C ALA A 57 -7.84 2.40 2.22
N VAL A 58 -6.91 3.21 2.70
CA VAL A 58 -6.83 4.63 2.38
C VAL A 58 -5.56 4.88 1.61
N LEU A 59 -5.70 5.49 0.43
CA LEU A 59 -4.56 5.99 -0.32
C LEU A 59 -4.34 7.46 0.02
N ARG A 60 -3.11 7.81 0.38
CA ARG A 60 -2.72 9.17 0.74
C ARG A 60 -1.38 9.56 0.12
N SER A 61 -1.13 10.86 0.04
CA SER A 61 0.15 11.46 -0.35
C SER A 61 0.68 12.36 0.78
N LYS A 62 1.85 12.96 0.59
CA LYS A 62 2.38 13.97 1.53
C LYS A 62 1.51 15.23 1.61
N SER A 63 0.83 15.59 0.51
CA SER A 63 0.04 16.82 0.39
C SER A 63 -1.44 16.60 0.68
N GLN A 64 -1.93 15.36 0.64
CA GLN A 64 -3.33 15.04 0.86
C GLN A 64 -3.47 13.76 1.69
N ASP A 65 -4.12 13.90 2.84
CA ASP A 65 -4.26 12.85 3.84
C ASP A 65 -5.13 11.68 3.39
N GLU A 66 -6.01 11.91 2.41
CA GLU A 66 -6.86 10.88 1.81
C GLU A 66 -7.25 11.26 0.37
N LEU A 67 -6.56 10.66 -0.59
CA LEU A 67 -6.86 10.73 -2.03
C LEU A 67 -8.03 9.81 -2.39
N TYR A 68 -7.99 8.57 -1.88
CA TYR A 68 -9.01 7.56 -2.12
C TYR A 68 -9.29 6.74 -0.87
N ARG A 69 -10.50 6.19 -0.79
CA ARG A 69 -10.88 5.26 0.28
C ARG A 69 -11.58 4.06 -0.31
N PHE A 70 -10.98 2.89 -0.11
CA PHE A 70 -11.46 1.64 -0.67
C PHE A 70 -12.00 0.70 0.40
N ASN A 71 -13.03 -0.05 0.06
CA ASN A 71 -13.36 -1.29 0.74
C ASN A 71 -12.68 -2.45 0.02
N LEU A 72 -11.93 -3.26 0.78
CA LEU A 72 -11.30 -4.48 0.29
C LEU A 72 -12.28 -5.65 0.45
N SER A 73 -12.65 -6.27 -0.65
CA SER A 73 -13.52 -7.45 -0.68
C SER A 73 -12.93 -8.55 -1.55
N GLN A 74 -13.42 -9.78 -1.36
CA GLN A 74 -13.08 -10.92 -2.20
C GLN A 74 -14.39 -11.64 -2.53
N SER A 75 -14.64 -11.91 -3.81
CA SER A 75 -15.84 -12.65 -4.21
C SER A 75 -15.66 -14.13 -3.88
N GLN A 76 -16.73 -14.76 -3.39
CA GLN A 76 -16.69 -16.20 -3.11
C GLN A 76 -16.62 -16.96 -4.43
N GLY A 77 -15.55 -17.72 -4.64
CA GLY A 77 -15.34 -18.56 -5.83
C GLY A 77 -14.39 -18.00 -6.89
N TYR A 78 -13.95 -16.74 -6.78
CA TYR A 78 -12.89 -16.19 -7.63
C TYR A 78 -11.71 -15.74 -6.77
N GLY A 79 -10.49 -16.09 -7.19
CA GLY A 79 -9.26 -15.75 -6.47
C GLY A 79 -8.87 -14.27 -6.53
N SER A 80 -9.71 -13.40 -7.10
CA SER A 80 -9.43 -11.97 -7.27
C SER A 80 -9.95 -11.16 -6.08
N THR A 81 -9.12 -10.23 -5.63
CA THR A 81 -9.47 -9.28 -4.57
C THR A 81 -9.83 -7.93 -5.19
N SER A 82 -10.89 -7.30 -4.71
CA SER A 82 -11.41 -6.03 -5.21
C SER A 82 -11.22 -4.91 -4.21
N LEU A 83 -10.92 -3.71 -4.71
CA LEU A 83 -10.91 -2.43 -4.00
C LEU A 83 -12.02 -1.57 -4.58
N ALA A 84 -13.12 -1.40 -3.84
CA ALA A 84 -14.22 -0.54 -4.25
C ALA A 84 -14.08 0.86 -3.62
N ASP A 85 -13.94 1.90 -4.43
CA ASP A 85 -13.85 3.30 -3.99
C ASP A 85 -15.19 3.76 -3.40
N THR A 86 -15.17 3.99 -2.09
CA THR A 86 -16.31 4.38 -1.27
C THR A 86 -16.68 5.85 -1.40
N ARG A 87 -15.81 6.67 -2.02
CA ARG A 87 -16.03 8.10 -2.24
C ARG A 87 -16.40 8.45 -3.68
N ALA A 88 -16.37 7.47 -4.58
CA ALA A 88 -16.71 7.72 -5.96
C ALA A 88 -18.20 8.08 -6.09
N THR A 89 -18.48 9.12 -6.88
CA THR A 89 -19.83 9.65 -7.10
C THR A 89 -20.54 9.03 -8.29
N SER A 90 -19.86 8.19 -9.08
CA SER A 90 -20.46 7.47 -10.20
C SER A 90 -21.35 6.33 -9.69
N GLU A 91 -22.55 6.18 -10.22
CA GLU A 91 -23.46 5.07 -9.90
C GLU A 91 -22.98 3.72 -10.46
N ASN A 92 -22.04 3.73 -11.41
CA ASN A 92 -21.45 2.52 -11.97
C ASN A 92 -20.36 1.94 -11.06
N TRP A 93 -20.70 0.86 -10.36
CA TRP A 93 -19.76 0.13 -9.48
C TRP A 93 -18.48 -0.35 -10.19
N GLN A 94 -18.56 -0.64 -11.50
CA GLN A 94 -17.43 -1.07 -12.33
C GLN A 94 -16.40 0.04 -12.52
N ASP A 95 -16.85 1.29 -12.59
CA ASP A 95 -15.98 2.46 -12.76
C ASP A 95 -15.24 2.84 -11.47
N ASN A 96 -15.66 2.24 -10.34
CA ASN A 96 -15.20 2.56 -9.00
C ASN A 96 -14.51 1.38 -8.32
N SER A 97 -14.33 0.25 -9.01
CA SER A 97 -13.72 -0.95 -8.45
C SER A 97 -12.42 -1.29 -9.16
N PHE A 98 -11.39 -1.62 -8.39
CA PHE A 98 -10.08 -2.03 -8.89
C PHE A 98 -9.78 -3.46 -8.45
N ILE A 99 -9.06 -4.21 -9.27
CA ILE A 99 -8.50 -5.50 -8.84
C ILE A 99 -7.17 -5.22 -8.16
N ILE A 100 -7.00 -5.75 -6.95
CA ILE A 100 -5.72 -5.79 -6.25
C ILE A 100 -5.19 -7.22 -6.22
N ASN A 101 -3.94 -7.40 -6.63
CA ASN A 101 -3.23 -8.66 -6.56
C ASN A 101 -2.08 -8.54 -5.56
N PHE A 102 -1.93 -9.54 -4.70
CA PHE A 102 -0.89 -9.58 -3.68
C PHE A 102 0.18 -10.62 -4.02
N PHE A 103 1.43 -10.35 -3.65
CA PHE A 103 2.55 -11.24 -3.92
C PHE A 103 3.49 -11.36 -2.71
N ASP A 104 4.12 -12.52 -2.58
CA ASP A 104 5.18 -12.75 -1.60
C ASP A 104 6.50 -12.09 -2.02
N SER A 105 7.57 -12.26 -1.23
CA SER A 105 8.89 -11.71 -1.53
C SER A 105 9.52 -12.27 -2.82
N ASN A 106 9.04 -13.41 -3.31
CA ASN A 106 9.50 -14.09 -4.53
C ASN A 106 8.59 -13.83 -5.73
N LEU A 107 7.66 -12.86 -5.62
CA LEU A 107 6.65 -12.55 -6.64
C LEU A 107 5.71 -13.72 -6.97
N LYS A 108 5.56 -14.68 -6.06
CA LYS A 108 4.51 -15.70 -6.15
C LYS A 108 3.20 -15.09 -5.68
N SER A 109 2.12 -15.48 -6.35
CA SER A 109 0.78 -15.02 -5.96
C SER A 109 0.53 -15.37 -4.51
N ALA A 110 0.24 -14.33 -3.72
CA ALA A 110 -0.18 -14.43 -2.33
C ALA A 110 -1.66 -13.99 -2.25
N SER A 111 -2.46 -14.40 -3.24
CA SER A 111 -3.91 -14.23 -3.26
C SER A 111 -4.51 -14.99 -2.08
N MET A 112 -4.54 -14.31 -0.95
CA MET A 112 -4.98 -14.80 0.34
C MET A 112 -6.47 -15.14 0.32
N LEU A 113 -6.86 -16.10 1.16
CA LEU A 113 -8.17 -16.02 1.80
C LEU A 113 -8.07 -14.92 2.83
N LEU A 114 -8.65 -13.76 2.51
CA LEU A 114 -8.60 -12.61 3.40
C LEU A 114 -9.16 -12.98 4.78
N GLY A 115 -8.45 -12.62 5.85
CA GLY A 115 -8.77 -12.96 7.24
C GLY A 115 -8.11 -14.22 7.80
N ARG A 116 -7.32 -14.97 7.01
CA ARG A 116 -6.52 -16.13 7.46
C ARG A 116 -5.01 -15.93 7.29
N GLU A 117 -4.57 -14.69 7.16
CA GLU A 117 -3.17 -14.36 6.86
C GLU A 117 -2.25 -14.68 8.04
N SER A 118 -1.23 -15.52 7.80
CA SER A 118 -0.13 -15.71 8.74
C SER A 118 0.99 -14.67 8.57
N ILE A 119 1.14 -14.13 7.35
CA ILE A 119 2.21 -13.17 6.98
C ILE A 119 1.62 -12.18 5.98
N VAL A 120 1.80 -10.88 6.19
CA VAL A 120 1.39 -9.84 5.23
C VAL A 120 2.17 -9.96 3.90
N PRO A 121 1.50 -9.86 2.73
CA PRO A 121 2.17 -9.95 1.43
C PRO A 121 3.20 -8.84 1.24
N LYS A 122 4.34 -9.16 0.61
CA LYS A 122 5.41 -8.19 0.43
C LYS A 122 5.05 -7.13 -0.62
N TYR A 123 4.34 -7.52 -1.67
CA TYR A 123 3.97 -6.63 -2.76
C TYR A 123 2.47 -6.66 -3.05
N ALA A 124 1.97 -5.57 -3.63
CA ALA A 124 0.63 -5.52 -4.20
C ALA A 124 0.62 -4.71 -5.51
N PHE A 125 -0.32 -5.03 -6.39
CA PHE A 125 -0.56 -4.30 -7.65
C PHE A 125 -2.05 -4.00 -7.78
N ILE A 126 -2.39 -2.75 -8.08
CA ILE A 126 -3.77 -2.30 -8.26
C ILE A 126 -3.97 -1.96 -9.73
N ASN A 127 -4.78 -2.75 -10.42
CA ASN A 127 -5.00 -2.58 -11.86
C ASN A 127 -5.89 -1.37 -12.13
N GLY A 128 -5.46 -0.48 -13.04
CA GLY A 128 -6.27 0.65 -13.53
C GLY A 128 -6.31 1.88 -12.62
N LEU A 129 -5.67 1.84 -11.45
CA LEU A 129 -5.61 2.98 -10.52
C LEU A 129 -4.87 4.17 -11.14
N GLY A 130 -3.74 3.94 -11.84
CA GLY A 130 -2.97 5.00 -12.49
C GLY A 130 -3.78 5.74 -13.56
N SER A 131 -4.50 5.00 -14.39
CA SER A 131 -5.38 5.58 -15.42
C SER A 131 -6.53 6.38 -14.81
N ARG A 132 -7.21 5.84 -13.79
CA ARG A 132 -8.28 6.57 -13.09
C ARG A 132 -7.75 7.87 -12.48
N ASP A 133 -6.61 7.79 -11.81
CA ASP A 133 -5.95 8.93 -11.18
C ASP A 133 -5.64 10.05 -12.17
N TYR A 134 -5.07 9.68 -13.32
CA TYR A 134 -4.81 10.60 -14.41
C TYR A 134 -6.09 11.31 -14.85
N TYR A 135 -7.15 10.59 -15.21
CA TYR A 135 -8.37 11.23 -15.72
C TYR A 135 -9.09 12.09 -14.67
N ASN A 136 -9.08 11.69 -13.40
CA ASN A 136 -9.71 12.44 -12.32
C ASN A 136 -8.96 13.73 -11.97
N ARG A 137 -7.63 13.74 -12.07
CA ARG A 137 -6.79 14.84 -11.58
C ARG A 137 -5.98 15.55 -12.67
N ARG A 138 -6.18 15.24 -13.95
CA ARG A 138 -5.38 15.79 -15.07
C ARG A 138 -5.24 17.31 -15.10
N GLN A 139 -6.20 18.05 -14.56
CA GLN A 139 -6.18 19.52 -14.52
C GLN A 139 -5.42 20.09 -13.31
N SER A 140 -5.05 19.26 -12.32
CA SER A 140 -4.41 19.67 -11.06
C SER A 140 -3.08 18.94 -10.79
N ILE A 141 -2.48 18.35 -11.82
CA ILE A 141 -1.17 17.70 -11.72
C ILE A 141 -0.09 18.76 -11.53
N SER A 142 0.77 18.57 -10.53
CA SER A 142 1.95 19.39 -10.28
C SER A 142 3.04 18.57 -9.60
N GLU A 143 4.22 19.16 -9.38
CA GLU A 143 5.28 18.51 -8.59
C GLU A 143 4.86 18.23 -7.15
N SER A 144 4.05 19.12 -6.54
CA SER A 144 3.51 18.96 -5.19
C SER A 144 2.32 18.00 -5.12
N ASN A 145 1.78 17.61 -6.27
CA ASN A 145 0.64 16.70 -6.41
C ASN A 145 0.87 15.73 -7.59
N PRO A 146 1.82 14.80 -7.46
CA PRO A 146 2.16 13.90 -8.55
C PRO A 146 1.01 12.93 -8.86
N LEU A 147 1.06 12.33 -10.05
CA LEU A 147 0.22 11.18 -10.39
C LEU A 147 0.75 9.91 -9.73
N ILE A 148 -0.16 9.04 -9.29
CA ILE A 148 0.19 7.72 -8.72
C ILE A 148 0.90 6.89 -9.80
N GLY A 149 0.27 6.78 -10.99
CA GLY A 149 0.69 5.88 -12.06
C GLY A 149 0.45 4.41 -11.72
N ASP A 150 0.85 3.50 -12.62
CA ASP A 150 0.81 2.06 -12.35
C ASP A 150 2.05 1.66 -11.56
N THR A 151 1.90 1.58 -10.23
CA THR A 151 3.00 1.33 -9.30
C THR A 151 2.86 -0.02 -8.62
N MET A 152 4.00 -0.64 -8.31
CA MET A 152 4.06 -1.74 -7.36
C MET A 152 4.01 -1.18 -5.95
N TRP A 153 3.06 -1.62 -5.15
CA TRP A 153 2.98 -1.28 -3.74
C TRP A 153 3.88 -2.23 -2.95
N VAL A 154 4.80 -1.69 -2.16
CA VAL A 154 5.76 -2.45 -1.35
C VAL A 154 5.41 -2.32 0.11
N PHE A 155 5.25 -3.45 0.80
CA PHE A 155 5.04 -3.45 2.24
C PHE A 155 6.20 -2.73 2.93
N ASN A 156 5.84 -1.72 3.72
CA ASN A 156 6.77 -0.87 4.45
C ASN A 156 6.75 -1.20 5.94
N ARG A 157 5.59 -1.05 6.58
CA ARG A 157 5.47 -1.15 8.05
C ARG A 157 4.09 -1.59 8.50
N CYS A 158 4.00 -2.01 9.75
CA CYS A 158 2.74 -2.13 10.46
C CYS A 158 2.41 -0.82 11.16
N GLN A 159 1.13 -0.51 11.26
CA GLN A 159 0.65 0.53 12.15
C GLN A 159 0.78 0.07 13.60
N SER A 160 1.39 0.90 14.44
CA SER A 160 1.28 0.79 15.89
C SER A 160 -0.19 0.93 16.27
N ARG A 161 -0.71 0.02 17.10
CA ARG A 161 -2.04 0.19 17.70
C ARG A 161 -2.04 1.36 18.67
#